data_AF-A0A3B8Q9S5-F1
#
_entry.id   AF-A0A3B8Q9S5-F1
#
_cell.length_a   1.000
_cell.length_b   1.000
_cell.length_c   1.000
_cell.angle_alpha   90.00
_cell.angle_beta   90.00
_cell.angle_gamma   90.00
#
_symmetry.space_group_name_H-M   'P 1'
#
loop_
_entity.id
_entity.type
_entity.pdbx_description
1 polymer ?
#
loop_
_entity_poly.entity_id
_entity_poly.type
_entity_poly.pdbx_seq_one_letter_code
_entity_poly.pdbx_strand_id
1 'polypeptide(L)'
;MPPHSTEHRRLAAIMFTDMVGYSALSQRNEALALELLEEHREVLRSVFPKHQGNEIKSTGDGFLVEFASALAAVQCALEIQHLMRQRNQSRSPERRVLIRIGIHLGDVVRRENDVFGDGVNIAARIEPLAEPGGICVSRAVYEQIENKVEHALVQLSKPALKNIQATVEVYRLLLDDPCPPRRTNFPSRSYLRLAGLAGAVVLAAVLAFWAFRTRPVLPPAATPAATNGVVPKVTNALVPVAAKLLVLHSFGPTNVDGVNGWGVVTLANDGFLYGCTVNRGPGGGGSIYRIRTNGSDYAMLHAFDRTRDGAEPTGGVIAGRDGMLYGTTFRGGANDSGTVFRVERDGTAFQVLHHFASSNDCRNPQSELIEAQDGQIYGTATGGGGHGLGGVFKIGKDGQGYSIVTGFFRGQPDDPRRPVGGLIQLASGAFYGTTKMGGSKNNGTVFRLEPGGQLSVVKSLGLVAGGVMQPEGTLLEAADGLLYGTCTLGGTVGGGGVFRIATDGSAFAILHQFGTLVDDARQPSAGLTEGTGGSLLGTSFAGGTAGLGAVFQLSRDGSEYQLLHQFIGGFGDGVRSRSRLTRGSPNVYYSASLNGGSGNYGTVFQLTVLAGGQAP
;
A
#
# COMPACT_ATOMS: atom_id res chain seq x y z
N MET A 1 -4.38 -34.77 -40.28
CA MET A 1 -3.90 -34.30 -38.96
C MET A 1 -5.12 -33.85 -38.15
N PRO A 2 -5.28 -34.25 -36.88
CA PRO A 2 -6.37 -33.78 -36.05
C PRO A 2 -6.17 -32.29 -35.70
N PRO A 3 -7.23 -31.56 -35.29
CA PRO A 3 -7.14 -30.12 -35.05
C PRO A 3 -6.22 -29.84 -33.85
N HIS A 4 -5.33 -28.87 -33.99
CA HIS A 4 -4.46 -28.41 -32.90
C HIS A 4 -5.34 -27.94 -31.73
N SER A 5 -5.32 -28.67 -30.62
CA SER A 5 -5.88 -28.21 -29.34
C SER A 5 -5.19 -26.91 -28.97
N THR A 6 -5.96 -25.84 -28.78
CA THR A 6 -5.46 -24.53 -28.34
C THR A 6 -4.85 -24.64 -26.95
N GLU A 7 -3.52 -24.76 -26.88
CA GLU A 7 -2.77 -24.72 -25.63
C GLU A 7 -2.79 -23.29 -25.07
N HIS A 8 -3.50 -23.08 -23.96
CA HIS A 8 -3.51 -21.80 -23.26
C HIS A 8 -2.52 -21.85 -22.09
N ARG A 9 -1.41 -21.13 -22.21
CA ARG A 9 -0.49 -20.83 -21.11
C ARG A 9 -1.06 -19.72 -20.25
N ARG A 10 -1.10 -19.91 -18.94
CA ARG A 10 -1.49 -18.89 -17.98
C ARG A 10 -0.68 -19.01 -16.70
N LEU A 11 -0.49 -17.88 -16.03
CA LEU A 11 0.04 -17.86 -14.67
C LEU A 11 -1.06 -18.26 -13.70
N ALA A 12 -0.82 -19.28 -12.87
CA ALA A 12 -1.78 -19.73 -11.88
C ALA A 12 -1.09 -20.10 -10.56
N ALA A 13 -1.81 -19.96 -9.45
CA ALA A 13 -1.39 -20.46 -8.16
C ALA A 13 -1.86 -21.90 -8.01
N ILE A 14 -0.92 -22.82 -7.81
CA ILE A 14 -1.15 -24.26 -7.71
C ILE A 14 -0.94 -24.67 -6.25
N MET A 15 -1.97 -25.30 -5.69
CA MET A 15 -1.96 -25.84 -4.34
C MET A 15 -1.99 -27.37 -4.41
N PHE A 16 -1.08 -27.99 -3.68
CA PHE A 16 -1.10 -29.41 -3.35
C PHE A 16 -1.43 -29.61 -1.88
N THR A 17 -2.29 -30.58 -1.59
CA THR A 17 -2.57 -31.05 -0.24
C THR A 17 -2.24 -32.53 -0.12
N ASP A 18 -1.85 -32.99 1.06
CA ASP A 18 -1.58 -34.41 1.34
C ASP A 18 -1.95 -34.75 2.79
N MET A 19 -2.41 -35.98 3.05
CA MET A 19 -2.80 -36.43 4.39
C MET A 19 -1.62 -37.14 5.08
N VAL A 20 -1.23 -36.63 6.25
CA VAL A 20 -0.10 -37.20 6.99
C VAL A 20 -0.50 -38.55 7.60
N GLY A 21 0.19 -39.61 7.18
CA GLY A 21 0.08 -40.94 7.80
C GLY A 21 -1.02 -41.84 7.22
N TYR A 22 -1.67 -41.45 6.11
CA TYR A 22 -2.73 -42.21 5.46
C TYR A 22 -2.31 -43.64 5.10
N SER A 23 -1.15 -43.84 4.45
CA SER A 23 -0.67 -45.17 4.05
C SER A 23 -0.43 -46.11 5.25
N ALA A 24 0.03 -45.57 6.39
CA ALA A 24 0.26 -46.35 7.60
C ALA A 24 -1.06 -46.70 8.32
N LEU A 25 -2.06 -45.83 8.24
CA LEU A 25 -3.39 -46.07 8.80
C LEU A 25 -4.18 -47.08 7.98
N SER A 26 -4.13 -46.99 6.65
CA SER A 26 -4.79 -47.92 5.72
C SER A 26 -4.29 -49.36 5.90
N GLN A 27 -3.00 -49.56 6.18
CA GLN A 27 -2.45 -50.90 6.49
C GLN A 27 -2.90 -51.49 7.82
N ARG A 28 -3.27 -50.66 8.80
CA ARG A 28 -3.68 -51.10 10.15
C ARG A 28 -5.19 -51.27 10.27
N ASN A 29 -5.96 -50.37 9.65
CA ASN A 29 -7.41 -50.37 9.69
C ASN A 29 -7.98 -49.65 8.45
N GLU A 30 -8.20 -50.44 7.39
CA GLU A 30 -8.65 -49.94 6.08
C GLU A 30 -10.01 -49.23 6.16
N ALA A 31 -10.95 -49.76 6.96
CA ALA A 31 -12.29 -49.18 7.11
C ALA A 31 -12.25 -47.78 7.74
N LEU A 32 -11.43 -47.60 8.80
CA LEU A 32 -11.25 -46.30 9.45
C LEU A 32 -10.50 -45.30 8.56
N ALA A 33 -9.51 -45.76 7.78
CA ALA A 33 -8.78 -44.91 6.86
C ALA A 33 -9.68 -44.36 5.73
N LEU A 34 -10.58 -45.19 5.21
CA LEU A 34 -11.52 -44.79 4.17
C LEU A 34 -12.58 -43.82 4.72
N GLU A 35 -13.10 -44.07 5.93
CA GLU A 35 -14.04 -43.15 6.63
C GLU A 35 -13.42 -41.76 6.80
N LEU A 36 -12.19 -41.70 7.31
CA LEU A 36 -11.50 -40.42 7.54
C LEU A 36 -11.12 -39.70 6.24
N LEU A 37 -10.83 -40.45 5.17
CA LEU A 37 -10.54 -39.88 3.86
C LEU A 37 -11.78 -39.21 3.26
N GLU A 38 -12.93 -39.88 3.27
CA GLU A 38 -14.17 -39.30 2.72
C GLU A 38 -14.65 -38.09 3.54
N GLU A 39 -14.63 -38.17 4.88
CA GLU A 39 -14.94 -37.02 5.74
C GLU A 39 -14.01 -35.83 5.45
N HIS A 40 -12.72 -36.09 5.20
CA HIS A 40 -11.76 -35.06 4.85
C HIS A 40 -12.05 -34.43 3.48
N ARG A 41 -12.36 -35.24 2.47
CA ARG A 41 -12.67 -34.77 1.11
C ARG A 41 -13.89 -33.85 1.09
N GLU A 42 -14.93 -34.18 1.85
CA GLU A 42 -16.12 -33.33 1.97
C GLU A 42 -15.79 -31.95 2.53
N VAL A 43 -14.97 -31.89 3.59
CA VAL A 43 -14.57 -30.61 4.19
C VAL A 43 -13.78 -29.77 3.21
N LEU A 44 -12.78 -30.34 2.51
CA LEU A 44 -11.96 -29.59 1.56
C LEU A 44 -12.78 -29.09 0.36
N ARG A 45 -13.65 -29.94 -0.20
CA ARG A 45 -14.56 -29.56 -1.29
C ARG A 45 -15.55 -28.47 -0.92
N SER A 46 -15.90 -28.35 0.36
CA SER A 46 -16.74 -27.25 0.84
C SER A 46 -16.00 -25.89 0.88
N VAL A 47 -14.66 -25.89 0.97
CA VAL A 47 -13.84 -24.69 1.12
C VAL A 47 -13.32 -24.17 -0.22
N PHE A 48 -13.00 -25.05 -1.17
CA PHE A 48 -12.43 -24.61 -2.46
C PHE A 48 -13.31 -23.59 -3.21
N PRO A 49 -14.65 -23.78 -3.36
CA PRO A 49 -15.48 -22.82 -4.07
C PRO A 49 -15.58 -21.45 -3.39
N LYS A 50 -15.47 -21.39 -2.05
CA LYS A 50 -15.53 -20.13 -1.29
C LYS A 50 -14.39 -19.17 -1.64
N HIS A 51 -13.24 -19.72 -2.02
CA HIS A 51 -12.04 -18.98 -2.39
C HIS A 51 -11.75 -19.00 -3.90
N GLN A 52 -12.76 -19.34 -4.72
CA GLN A 52 -12.62 -19.46 -6.16
C GLN A 52 -11.53 -20.46 -6.61
N GLY A 53 -11.30 -21.51 -5.80
CA GLY A 53 -10.40 -22.61 -6.14
C GLY A 53 -11.08 -23.63 -7.04
N ASN A 54 -10.40 -24.02 -8.12
CA ASN A 54 -10.87 -25.04 -9.05
C ASN A 54 -10.12 -26.36 -8.79
N GLU A 55 -10.85 -27.40 -8.36
CA GLU A 55 -10.29 -28.75 -8.21
C GLU A 55 -9.96 -29.32 -9.59
N ILE A 56 -8.70 -29.67 -9.83
CA ILE A 56 -8.25 -30.28 -11.09
C ILE A 56 -8.34 -31.80 -11.00
N LYS A 57 -7.73 -32.37 -9.96
CA LYS A 57 -7.77 -33.81 -9.69
C LYS A 57 -7.49 -34.13 -8.22
N SER A 58 -8.02 -35.27 -7.78
CA SER A 58 -7.66 -35.90 -6.50
C SER A 58 -6.53 -36.91 -6.74
N THR A 59 -5.44 -36.82 -5.97
CA THR A 59 -4.26 -37.71 -6.08
C THR A 59 -4.18 -38.56 -4.82
N GLY A 60 -4.87 -39.69 -4.78
CA GLY A 60 -4.96 -40.51 -3.57
C GLY A 60 -5.68 -39.78 -2.43
N ASP A 61 -4.94 -39.44 -1.39
CA ASP A 61 -5.33 -38.68 -0.20
C ASP A 61 -5.07 -37.17 -0.29
N GLY A 62 -4.57 -36.70 -1.43
CA GLY A 62 -4.30 -35.31 -1.72
C GLY A 62 -5.16 -34.67 -2.82
N PHE A 63 -5.12 -33.34 -2.92
CA PHE A 63 -5.79 -32.58 -3.97
C PHE A 63 -4.81 -31.71 -4.75
N LEU A 64 -5.03 -31.62 -6.05
CA LEU A 64 -4.45 -30.60 -6.93
C LEU A 64 -5.52 -29.55 -7.22
N VAL A 65 -5.29 -28.34 -6.72
CA VAL A 65 -6.24 -27.23 -6.86
C VAL A 65 -5.55 -26.04 -7.51
N GLU A 66 -6.24 -25.44 -8.47
CA GLU A 66 -5.78 -24.26 -9.19
C GLU A 66 -6.55 -23.01 -8.73
N PHE A 67 -5.81 -21.93 -8.52
CA PHE A 67 -6.35 -20.62 -8.17
C PHE A 67 -5.84 -19.55 -9.13
N ALA A 68 -6.69 -18.59 -9.46
CA ALA A 68 -6.30 -17.41 -10.25
C ALA A 68 -5.46 -16.40 -9.44
N SER A 69 -5.41 -16.53 -8.11
CA SER A 69 -4.72 -15.62 -7.20
C SER A 69 -3.97 -16.38 -6.11
N ALA A 70 -2.69 -16.03 -5.90
CA ALA A 70 -1.87 -16.61 -4.83
C ALA A 70 -2.42 -16.29 -3.43
N LEU A 71 -3.04 -15.12 -3.25
CA LEU A 71 -3.67 -14.75 -1.99
C LEU A 71 -4.87 -15.64 -1.69
N ALA A 72 -5.70 -15.93 -2.70
CA ALA A 72 -6.88 -16.79 -2.54
C ALA A 72 -6.47 -18.22 -2.18
N ALA A 73 -5.42 -18.75 -2.81
CA ALA A 73 -4.85 -20.06 -2.47
C ALA A 73 -4.39 -20.12 -1.00
N VAL A 74 -3.72 -19.08 -0.51
CA VAL A 74 -3.21 -19.03 0.87
C VAL A 74 -4.33 -18.85 1.89
N GLN A 75 -5.34 -18.02 1.59
CA GLN A 75 -6.53 -17.88 2.44
C GLN A 75 -7.32 -19.19 2.53
N CYS A 76 -7.47 -19.89 1.40
CA CYS A 76 -8.06 -21.21 1.36
C CYS A 76 -7.28 -22.20 2.24
N ALA A 77 -5.95 -22.23 2.12
CA ALA A 77 -5.10 -23.09 2.93
C ALA A 77 -5.18 -22.77 4.44
N LEU A 78 -5.26 -21.49 4.81
CA LEU A 78 -5.45 -21.06 6.20
C LEU A 78 -6.81 -21.53 6.76
N GLU A 79 -7.89 -21.38 5.99
CA GLU A 79 -9.22 -21.87 6.40
C GLU A 79 -9.23 -23.39 6.55
N ILE A 80 -8.60 -24.13 5.63
CA ILE A 80 -8.48 -25.60 5.71
C ILE A 80 -7.74 -26.01 6.99
N GLN A 81 -6.59 -25.40 7.29
CA GLN A 81 -5.83 -25.73 8.50
C GLN A 81 -6.61 -25.37 9.77
N HIS A 82 -7.34 -24.25 9.77
CA HIS A 82 -8.17 -23.84 10.90
C HIS A 82 -9.32 -24.82 11.17
N LEU A 83 -10.06 -25.21 10.13
CA LEU A 83 -11.16 -26.18 10.24
C LEU A 83 -10.66 -27.55 10.71
N MET A 84 -9.51 -27.99 10.20
CA MET A 84 -8.92 -29.27 10.63
C MET A 84 -8.42 -29.24 12.08
N ARG A 85 -7.88 -28.11 12.55
CA ARG A 85 -7.55 -27.95 13.98
C ARG A 85 -8.78 -28.02 14.87
N GLN A 86 -9.84 -27.29 14.52
CA GLN A 86 -11.09 -27.33 15.30
C GLN A 86 -11.67 -28.75 15.36
N ARG A 87 -11.64 -29.47 14.24
CA ARG A 87 -12.09 -30.88 14.17
C ARG A 87 -11.21 -31.82 15.00
N ASN A 88 -9.90 -31.62 15.01
CA ASN A 88 -8.96 -32.47 15.75
C ASN A 88 -8.99 -32.25 17.28
N GLN A 89 -9.52 -31.12 17.76
CA GLN A 89 -9.64 -30.81 19.19
C GLN A 89 -10.67 -31.69 19.92
N SER A 90 -11.74 -32.09 19.25
CA SER A 90 -12.85 -32.88 19.83
C SER A 90 -12.76 -34.39 19.55
N ARG A 91 -11.69 -34.86 18.89
CA ARG A 91 -11.51 -36.26 18.48
C ARG A 91 -10.33 -36.94 19.18
N SER A 92 -10.42 -38.27 19.31
CA SER A 92 -9.35 -39.10 19.86
C SER A 92 -8.07 -39.02 19.01
N PRO A 93 -6.88 -39.23 19.59
CA PRO A 93 -5.61 -39.12 18.86
C PRO A 93 -5.53 -39.96 17.59
N GLU A 94 -6.18 -41.12 17.56
CA GLU A 94 -6.24 -42.05 16.43
C GLU A 94 -7.14 -41.56 15.28
N ARG A 95 -8.02 -40.59 15.53
CA ARG A 95 -8.93 -39.99 14.54
C ARG A 95 -8.51 -38.58 14.11
N ARG A 96 -7.31 -38.12 14.50
CA ARG A 96 -6.78 -36.81 14.11
C ARG A 96 -6.23 -36.87 12.70
N VAL A 97 -6.68 -35.97 11.84
CA VAL A 97 -6.24 -35.87 10.45
C VAL A 97 -5.42 -34.60 10.31
N LEU A 98 -4.14 -34.74 9.97
CA LEU A 98 -3.23 -33.62 9.72
C LEU A 98 -2.95 -33.52 8.22
N ILE A 99 -2.98 -32.30 7.69
CA ILE A 99 -2.78 -32.03 6.27
C ILE A 99 -1.50 -31.23 6.09
N ARG A 100 -0.71 -31.61 5.09
CA ARG A 100 0.37 -30.77 4.55
C ARG A 100 -0.13 -30.01 3.34
N ILE A 101 0.24 -28.73 3.24
CA ILE A 101 -0.16 -27.89 2.11
C ILE A 101 1.07 -27.21 1.51
N GLY A 102 1.23 -27.34 0.19
CA GLY A 102 2.26 -26.67 -0.60
C GLY A 102 1.65 -25.77 -1.66
N ILE A 103 2.11 -24.52 -1.77
CA ILE A 103 1.59 -23.55 -2.75
C ILE A 103 2.74 -22.94 -3.57
N HIS A 104 2.57 -22.93 -4.88
CA HIS A 104 3.48 -22.27 -5.82
C HIS A 104 2.71 -21.42 -6.84
N LEU A 105 3.36 -20.37 -7.33
CA LEU A 105 2.86 -19.54 -8.41
C LEU A 105 3.82 -19.70 -9.59
N GLY A 106 3.30 -20.17 -10.73
CA GLY A 106 4.10 -20.41 -11.92
C GLY A 106 3.26 -20.58 -13.17
N ASP A 107 3.93 -20.62 -14.32
CA ASP A 107 3.27 -20.83 -15.60
C ASP A 107 2.78 -22.27 -15.72
N VAL A 108 1.52 -22.41 -16.11
CA VAL A 108 0.89 -23.70 -16.36
C VAL A 108 0.18 -23.71 -17.72
N VAL A 109 0.23 -24.87 -18.37
CA VAL A 109 -0.48 -25.17 -19.60
C VAL A 109 -1.71 -25.98 -19.23
N ARG A 110 -2.89 -25.43 -19.51
CA ARG A 110 -4.14 -26.18 -19.36
C ARG A 110 -4.42 -26.96 -20.63
N ARG A 111 -4.58 -28.28 -20.49
CA ARG A 111 -5.00 -29.15 -21.59
C ARG A 111 -6.25 -29.91 -21.14
N GLU A 112 -7.38 -29.59 -21.75
CA GLU A 112 -8.70 -30.11 -21.38
C GLU A 112 -9.01 -29.87 -19.89
N ASN A 113 -8.95 -30.92 -19.07
CA ASN A 113 -9.23 -30.90 -17.63
C ASN A 113 -7.99 -31.14 -16.75
N ASP A 114 -6.77 -31.15 -17.31
CA ASP A 114 -5.54 -31.30 -16.53
C ASP A 114 -4.59 -30.11 -16.74
N VAL A 115 -3.68 -29.93 -15.78
CA VAL A 115 -2.75 -28.81 -15.72
C VAL A 115 -1.33 -29.37 -15.70
N PHE A 116 -0.52 -28.91 -16.66
CA PHE A 116 0.87 -29.36 -16.83
C PHE A 116 1.82 -28.16 -16.82
N GLY A 117 3.07 -28.39 -16.40
CA GLY A 117 4.12 -27.38 -16.46
C GLY A 117 5.05 -27.43 -15.24
N ASP A 118 6.12 -26.66 -15.33
CA ASP A 118 7.12 -26.58 -14.26
C ASP A 118 6.52 -26.07 -12.95
N GLY A 119 5.52 -25.19 -13.02
CA GLY A 119 4.81 -24.70 -11.84
C GLY A 119 4.13 -25.82 -11.03
N VAL A 120 3.58 -26.83 -11.71
CA VAL A 120 2.94 -27.99 -11.05
C VAL A 120 3.99 -28.88 -10.39
N ASN A 121 5.12 -29.12 -11.09
CA ASN A 121 6.22 -29.91 -10.56
C ASN A 121 6.85 -29.28 -9.31
N ILE A 122 7.00 -27.95 -9.29
CA ILE A 122 7.54 -27.22 -8.14
C ILE A 122 6.55 -27.29 -6.96
N ALA A 123 5.26 -27.06 -7.19
CA ALA A 123 4.24 -27.12 -6.13
C ALA A 123 4.19 -28.49 -5.44
N ALA A 124 4.23 -29.57 -6.22
CA ALA A 124 4.26 -30.96 -5.73
C ALA A 124 5.52 -31.29 -4.91
N ARG A 125 6.60 -30.52 -5.07
CA ARG A 125 7.84 -30.68 -4.29
C ARG A 125 7.90 -29.79 -3.05
N ILE A 126 7.04 -28.79 -2.97
CA ILE A 126 6.92 -27.90 -1.80
C ILE A 126 6.02 -28.51 -0.73
N GLU A 127 4.95 -29.20 -1.11
CA GLU A 127 4.03 -29.84 -0.14
C GLU A 127 4.76 -30.75 0.88
N PRO A 128 5.67 -31.65 0.49
CA PRO A 128 6.33 -32.54 1.44
C PRO A 128 7.27 -31.83 2.42
N LEU A 129 7.63 -30.57 2.14
CA LEU A 129 8.45 -29.75 3.02
C LEU A 129 7.63 -29.12 4.16
N ALA A 130 6.30 -29.15 4.06
CA ALA A 130 5.43 -28.69 5.13
C ALA A 130 5.44 -29.67 6.30
N GLU A 131 5.50 -29.15 7.52
CA GLU A 131 5.24 -29.96 8.71
C GLU A 131 3.77 -30.39 8.76
N PRO A 132 3.44 -31.48 9.48
CA PRO A 132 2.05 -31.90 9.67
C PRO A 132 1.16 -30.77 10.20
N GLY A 133 0.12 -30.38 9.46
CA GLY A 133 -0.73 -29.23 9.81
C GLY A 133 -0.15 -27.86 9.47
N GLY A 134 0.94 -27.82 8.68
CA GLY A 134 1.63 -26.62 8.23
C GLY A 134 1.34 -26.26 6.78
N ILE A 135 1.72 -25.04 6.40
CA ILE A 135 1.62 -24.52 5.03
C ILE A 135 3.00 -24.06 4.60
N CYS A 136 3.47 -24.57 3.46
CA CYS A 136 4.67 -24.08 2.79
C CYS A 136 4.33 -23.41 1.47
N VAL A 137 5.00 -22.31 1.19
CA VAL A 137 4.79 -21.50 0.00
C VAL A 137 6.12 -21.20 -0.66
N SER A 138 6.15 -21.16 -1.99
CA SER A 138 7.33 -20.67 -2.71
C SER A 138 7.54 -19.17 -2.51
N ARG A 139 8.75 -18.69 -2.78
CA ARG A 139 9.06 -17.25 -2.84
C ARG A 139 8.10 -16.42 -3.70
N ALA A 140 7.73 -16.94 -4.87
CA ALA A 140 6.81 -16.25 -5.78
C ALA A 140 5.42 -16.02 -5.14
N VAL A 141 4.99 -16.92 -4.25
CA VAL A 141 3.76 -16.75 -3.47
C VAL A 141 4.01 -15.81 -2.29
N TYR A 142 5.12 -15.98 -1.57
CA TYR A 142 5.54 -15.11 -0.46
C TYR A 142 5.51 -13.62 -0.84
N GLU A 143 6.15 -13.26 -1.95
CA GLU A 143 6.23 -11.87 -2.44
C GLU A 143 4.83 -11.25 -2.70
N GLN A 144 3.82 -12.07 -2.98
CA GLN A 144 2.44 -11.60 -3.19
C GLN A 144 1.61 -11.47 -1.90
N ILE A 145 2.01 -12.15 -0.82
CA ILE A 145 1.21 -12.28 0.41
C ILE A 145 1.82 -11.63 1.65
N GLU A 146 3.11 -11.30 1.66
CA GLU A 146 3.86 -10.80 2.84
C GLU A 146 3.20 -9.60 3.52
N ASN A 147 2.52 -8.73 2.76
CA ASN A 147 1.83 -7.54 3.28
C ASN A 147 0.31 -7.69 3.42
N LYS A 148 -0.23 -8.91 3.23
CA LYS A 148 -1.68 -9.17 3.14
C LYS A 148 -2.18 -10.25 4.10
N VAL A 149 -1.28 -10.95 4.79
CA VAL A 149 -1.62 -12.03 5.73
C VAL A 149 -0.99 -11.73 7.09
N GLU A 150 -1.76 -11.87 8.17
CA GLU A 150 -1.32 -11.54 9.55
C GLU A 150 -0.37 -12.58 10.18
N HIS A 151 -0.02 -13.65 9.45
CA HIS A 151 0.77 -14.77 9.94
C HIS A 151 2.26 -14.57 9.61
N ALA A 152 3.14 -14.86 10.56
CA ALA A 152 4.58 -14.79 10.35
C ALA A 152 5.04 -15.88 9.37
N LEU A 153 5.90 -15.49 8.43
CA LEU A 153 6.48 -16.36 7.41
C LEU A 153 7.97 -16.56 7.72
N VAL A 154 8.39 -17.82 7.87
CA VAL A 154 9.79 -18.18 8.15
C VAL A 154 10.39 -18.84 6.93
N GLN A 155 11.54 -18.36 6.47
CA GLN A 155 12.25 -18.97 5.36
C GLN A 155 12.82 -20.34 5.77
N LEU A 156 12.50 -21.37 4.99
CA LEU A 156 13.13 -22.69 5.09
C LEU A 156 14.38 -22.69 4.21
N SER A 157 15.50 -23.17 4.75
CA SER A 157 16.81 -23.22 4.06
C SER A 157 16.71 -23.93 2.70
N LYS A 158 17.34 -23.35 1.65
CA LYS A 158 17.36 -23.76 0.23
C LYS A 158 17.41 -25.29 0.03
N PRO A 159 16.26 -25.98 -0.12
CA PRO A 159 16.27 -27.40 -0.40
C PRO A 159 16.58 -27.60 -1.89
N ALA A 160 17.58 -28.41 -2.21
CA ALA A 160 17.85 -28.80 -3.59
C ALA A 160 16.69 -29.68 -4.09
N LEU A 161 15.79 -29.11 -4.88
CA LEU A 161 14.69 -29.85 -5.48
C LEU A 161 15.22 -30.72 -6.62
N LYS A 162 15.08 -32.04 -6.50
CA LYS A 162 15.56 -33.02 -7.49
C LYS A 162 14.93 -32.71 -8.86
N ASN A 163 15.76 -32.57 -9.90
CA ASN A 163 15.39 -32.29 -11.30
C ASN A 163 14.87 -30.88 -11.63
N ILE A 164 15.17 -29.86 -10.80
CA ILE A 164 14.88 -28.45 -11.12
C ILE A 164 16.20 -27.66 -11.13
N GLN A 165 16.54 -27.02 -12.26
CA GLN A 165 17.78 -26.25 -12.41
C GLN A 165 17.81 -24.93 -11.60
N ALA A 166 16.64 -24.42 -11.20
CA ALA A 166 16.51 -23.19 -10.41
C ALA A 166 16.37 -23.49 -8.90
N THR A 167 17.13 -22.78 -8.07
CA THR A 167 16.96 -22.86 -6.61
C THR A 167 15.69 -22.13 -6.19
N VAL A 168 14.68 -22.86 -5.74
CA VAL A 168 13.41 -22.29 -5.26
C VAL A 168 13.49 -22.09 -3.74
N GLU A 169 13.37 -20.84 -3.30
CA GLU A 169 13.26 -20.52 -1.87
C GLU A 169 11.84 -20.82 -1.38
N VAL A 170 11.74 -21.51 -0.24
CA VAL A 170 10.47 -21.95 0.34
C VAL A 170 10.29 -21.27 1.71
N TYR A 171 9.08 -20.83 1.99
CA TYR A 171 8.69 -20.17 3.23
C TYR A 171 7.59 -20.96 3.90
N ARG A 172 7.64 -21.04 5.22
CA ARG A 172 6.62 -21.67 6.05
C ARG A 172 5.75 -20.61 6.71
N LEU A 173 4.42 -20.79 6.69
CA LEU A 173 3.53 -20.00 7.55
C LEU A 173 3.53 -20.58 8.97
N LEU A 174 3.73 -19.72 9.96
CA LEU A 174 3.53 -20.03 11.37
C LEU A 174 2.08 -19.83 11.74
N LEU A 175 1.45 -20.89 12.23
CA LEU A 175 0.00 -20.94 12.41
C LEU A 175 -0.43 -20.98 13.88
N ASP A 176 0.49 -21.19 14.84
CA ASP A 176 0.25 -21.16 16.29
C ASP A 176 1.47 -20.56 17.02
N ASP A 177 1.44 -19.24 17.28
CA ASP A 177 1.67 -18.60 18.59
C ASP A 177 1.70 -17.06 18.44
N PRO A 178 1.06 -16.30 19.35
CA PRO A 178 1.22 -14.85 19.43
C PRO A 178 2.67 -14.50 19.75
N CYS A 179 3.18 -13.47 19.09
CA CYS A 179 4.47 -12.84 19.33
C CYS A 179 4.83 -12.83 20.84
N PRO A 180 5.99 -13.37 21.27
CA PRO A 180 6.35 -13.34 22.69
C PRO A 180 6.62 -11.89 23.13
N PRO A 181 6.15 -11.47 24.32
CA PRO A 181 6.43 -10.13 24.83
C PRO A 181 7.93 -9.98 25.09
N ARG A 182 8.48 -8.87 24.56
CA ARG A 182 9.86 -8.42 24.79
C ARG A 182 10.11 -8.34 26.30
N ARG A 183 11.02 -9.17 26.82
CA ARG A 183 11.47 -9.14 28.22
C ARG A 183 12.00 -7.75 28.54
N THR A 184 11.25 -7.00 29.34
CA THR A 184 11.79 -5.85 30.08
C THR A 184 12.24 -6.37 31.44
N ASN A 185 13.55 -6.29 31.70
CA ASN A 185 14.08 -6.49 33.04
C ASN A 185 13.63 -5.29 33.88
N PHE A 186 12.65 -5.50 34.76
CA PHE A 186 12.41 -4.62 35.89
C PHE A 186 12.78 -5.36 37.18
N PRO A 187 13.51 -4.71 38.12
CA PRO A 187 13.84 -5.31 39.40
C PRO A 187 12.59 -5.43 40.27
N SER A 188 12.55 -6.47 41.10
CA SER A 188 11.40 -6.81 41.96
C SER A 188 11.58 -6.35 43.41
N ARG A 189 10.43 -6.11 44.07
CA ARG A 189 10.18 -5.83 45.51
C ARG A 189 10.53 -4.40 45.94
N SER A 190 9.71 -3.63 46.66
CA SER A 190 8.59 -3.80 47.62
C SER A 190 7.80 -2.48 47.59
N TYR A 191 6.49 -2.38 47.84
CA TYR A 191 5.89 -2.12 49.15
C TYR A 191 4.36 -2.20 49.03
N LEU A 192 3.76 -3.20 49.67
CA LEU A 192 2.43 -3.08 50.24
C LEU A 192 2.60 -2.28 51.54
N ARG A 193 1.99 -1.08 51.61
CA ARG A 193 1.41 -0.43 52.81
C ARG A 193 1.37 1.09 52.61
N LEU A 194 0.21 1.59 52.19
CA LEU A 194 -0.47 2.80 52.72
C LEU A 194 -1.74 3.06 51.90
N ALA A 195 -2.70 2.13 52.04
CA ALA A 195 -4.10 2.38 51.70
C ALA A 195 -4.71 3.20 52.83
N GLY A 196 -4.78 4.52 52.65
CA GLY A 196 -5.29 5.42 53.69
C GLY A 196 -5.21 6.89 53.30
N LEU A 197 -5.62 7.25 52.07
CA LEU A 197 -5.83 8.65 51.67
C LEU A 197 -6.67 8.84 50.39
N ALA A 198 -7.01 7.77 49.66
CA ALA A 198 -7.82 7.87 48.43
C ALA A 198 -9.35 8.00 48.68
N GLY A 199 -9.84 7.75 49.90
CA GLY A 199 -11.28 7.78 50.21
C GLY A 199 -11.90 9.18 50.35
N ALA A 200 -11.11 10.18 50.76
CA ALA A 200 -11.62 11.53 51.01
C ALA A 200 -11.80 12.37 49.72
N VAL A 201 -11.00 12.09 48.68
CA VAL A 201 -11.03 12.84 47.42
C VAL A 201 -12.25 12.45 46.56
N VAL A 202 -12.69 11.20 46.65
CA VAL A 202 -13.86 10.72 45.89
C VAL A 202 -15.17 11.25 46.47
N LEU A 203 -15.26 11.44 47.79
CA LEU A 203 -16.48 11.96 48.44
C LEU A 203 -16.69 13.46 48.18
N ALA A 204 -15.60 14.24 48.10
CA ALA A 204 -15.66 15.67 47.79
C ALA A 204 -16.08 15.95 46.33
N ALA A 205 -15.65 15.11 45.39
CA ALA A 205 -16.01 15.23 43.98
C ALA A 205 -17.50 14.95 43.71
N VAL A 206 -18.10 14.01 44.46
CA VAL A 206 -19.53 13.67 44.32
C VAL A 206 -20.44 14.77 44.88
N LEU A 207 -20.02 15.45 45.97
CA LEU A 207 -20.76 16.59 46.52
C LEU A 207 -20.66 17.85 45.64
N ALA A 208 -19.49 18.09 45.01
CA ALA A 208 -19.31 19.18 44.06
C ALA A 208 -20.14 18.99 42.77
N PHE A 209 -20.31 17.73 42.33
CA PHE A 209 -21.14 17.39 41.17
C PHE A 209 -22.64 17.61 41.42
N TRP A 210 -23.11 17.42 42.67
CA TRP A 210 -24.50 17.69 43.04
C TRP A 210 -24.81 19.19 43.16
N ALA A 211 -23.86 19.99 43.65
CA ALA A 211 -24.02 21.46 43.78
C ALA A 211 -24.01 22.20 42.42
N PHE A 212 -23.41 21.61 41.38
CA PHE A 212 -23.39 22.21 40.03
C PHE A 212 -24.70 22.00 39.26
N ARG A 213 -25.57 21.09 39.72
CA ARG A 213 -26.78 20.66 38.99
C ARG A 213 -28.02 21.55 39.22
N THR A 214 -27.94 22.56 40.09
CA THR A 214 -29.09 23.39 40.50
C THR A 214 -28.96 24.89 40.18
N ARG A 215 -28.27 25.26 39.08
CA ARG A 215 -28.36 26.64 38.55
C ARG A 215 -29.20 26.68 37.28
N PRO A 216 -30.24 27.53 37.19
CA PRO A 216 -31.01 27.71 35.97
C PRO A 216 -30.20 28.52 34.95
N VAL A 217 -30.01 27.99 33.75
CA VAL A 217 -29.32 28.64 32.63
C VAL A 217 -30.37 29.18 31.65
N LEU A 218 -30.31 30.48 31.35
CA LEU A 218 -31.06 31.14 30.28
C LEU A 218 -30.68 30.55 28.90
N PRO A 219 -31.62 30.42 27.94
CA PRO A 219 -31.32 29.81 26.66
C PRO A 219 -30.43 30.72 25.79
N PRO A 220 -29.36 30.21 25.15
CA PRO A 220 -28.57 30.98 24.20
C PRO A 220 -29.24 31.03 22.83
N ALA A 221 -29.07 32.18 22.17
CA ALA A 221 -29.52 32.45 20.81
C ALA A 221 -28.84 31.53 19.78
N ALA A 222 -29.61 31.13 18.77
CA ALA A 222 -29.17 30.24 17.70
C ALA A 222 -28.00 30.80 16.90
N THR A 223 -26.91 30.04 16.83
CA THR A 223 -25.82 30.18 15.85
C THR A 223 -25.80 28.88 15.03
N PRO A 224 -25.64 28.93 13.69
CA PRO A 224 -25.93 27.77 12.85
C PRO A 224 -24.87 26.67 12.96
N ALA A 225 -25.34 25.43 12.90
CA ALA A 225 -24.52 24.23 12.92
C ALA A 225 -23.61 24.16 11.68
N ALA A 226 -22.31 23.95 11.88
CA ALA A 226 -21.40 23.49 10.84
C ALA A 226 -21.79 22.06 10.45
N THR A 227 -22.52 21.92 9.36
CA THR A 227 -22.88 20.62 8.78
C THR A 227 -21.64 20.02 8.11
N ASN A 228 -21.20 18.84 8.58
CA ASN A 228 -20.31 17.94 7.86
C ASN A 228 -21.08 17.34 6.66
N GLY A 229 -21.54 18.19 5.75
CA GLY A 229 -22.36 17.81 4.61
C GLY A 229 -21.51 17.27 3.46
N VAL A 230 -21.89 16.12 2.93
CA VAL A 230 -21.50 15.72 1.57
C VAL A 230 -22.13 16.73 0.62
N VAL A 231 -21.35 17.29 -0.31
CA VAL A 231 -21.89 18.27 -1.26
C VAL A 231 -22.92 17.58 -2.18
N PRO A 232 -24.17 18.07 -2.28
CA PRO A 232 -25.18 17.48 -3.14
C PRO A 232 -24.79 17.63 -4.61
N LYS A 233 -24.86 16.52 -5.34
CA LYS A 233 -24.43 16.41 -6.74
C LYS A 233 -25.49 16.99 -7.68
N VAL A 234 -25.10 17.93 -8.55
CA VAL A 234 -25.91 18.30 -9.72
C VAL A 234 -25.51 17.34 -10.84
N THR A 235 -26.37 16.38 -11.16
CA THR A 235 -26.18 15.52 -12.34
C THR A 235 -26.52 16.31 -13.60
N ASN A 236 -25.61 17.19 -14.02
CA ASN A 236 -25.61 17.65 -15.40
C ASN A 236 -25.08 16.53 -16.28
N ALA A 237 -25.73 16.30 -17.41
CA ALA A 237 -25.31 15.33 -18.42
C ALA A 237 -23.83 15.56 -18.74
N LEU A 238 -23.03 14.52 -18.54
CA LEU A 238 -21.59 14.51 -18.81
C LEU A 238 -21.36 14.99 -20.25
N VAL A 239 -20.87 16.21 -20.43
CA VAL A 239 -20.13 16.54 -21.64
C VAL A 239 -18.86 15.71 -21.53
N PRO A 240 -18.59 14.75 -22.43
CA PRO A 240 -17.35 14.00 -22.37
C PRO A 240 -16.20 14.96 -22.68
N VAL A 241 -15.49 15.43 -21.64
CA VAL A 241 -14.12 15.92 -21.81
C VAL A 241 -13.31 14.72 -22.28
N ALA A 242 -12.98 14.70 -23.57
CA ALA A 242 -12.09 13.70 -24.11
C ALA A 242 -10.69 13.94 -23.56
N ALA A 243 -10.03 12.90 -23.03
CA ALA A 243 -8.62 12.97 -22.72
C ALA A 243 -7.87 11.94 -23.56
N LYS A 244 -6.69 12.33 -24.04
CA LYS A 244 -5.80 11.47 -24.80
C LYS A 244 -4.65 11.04 -23.90
N LEU A 245 -4.47 9.74 -23.73
CA LEU A 245 -3.32 9.18 -23.05
C LEU A 245 -2.30 8.71 -24.10
N LEU A 246 -1.05 9.15 -23.94
CA LEU A 246 0.08 8.72 -24.74
C LEU A 246 1.11 8.08 -23.81
N VAL A 247 1.47 6.82 -24.06
CA VAL A 247 2.61 6.20 -23.37
C VAL A 247 3.90 6.74 -23.96
N LEU A 248 4.72 7.35 -23.10
CA LEU A 248 6.04 7.87 -23.44
C LEU A 248 7.11 6.78 -23.31
N HIS A 249 6.97 5.89 -22.32
CA HIS A 249 7.87 4.76 -22.09
C HIS A 249 7.11 3.59 -21.46
N SER A 250 7.39 2.38 -21.91
CA SER A 250 6.99 1.15 -21.24
C SER A 250 8.23 0.52 -20.63
N PHE A 251 8.24 0.31 -19.31
CA PHE A 251 9.34 -0.40 -18.67
C PHE A 251 9.36 -1.86 -19.15
N GLY A 252 10.55 -2.44 -19.32
CA GLY A 252 10.72 -3.77 -19.89
C GLY A 252 11.40 -4.78 -18.96
N PRO A 253 11.36 -6.09 -19.30
CA PRO A 253 12.03 -7.15 -18.55
C PRO A 253 13.57 -7.12 -18.66
N THR A 254 14.10 -6.30 -19.57
CA THR A 254 15.55 -6.19 -19.78
C THR A 254 16.20 -5.50 -18.59
N ASN A 255 17.38 -5.97 -18.17
CA ASN A 255 18.17 -5.44 -17.06
C ASN A 255 18.65 -3.98 -17.24
N VAL A 256 18.14 -3.27 -18.25
CA VAL A 256 18.43 -1.88 -18.59
C VAL A 256 17.47 -0.92 -17.87
N ASP A 257 16.28 -1.40 -17.48
CA ASP A 257 15.25 -0.63 -16.78
C ASP A 257 14.99 -1.21 -15.38
N GLY A 258 14.59 -0.36 -14.44
CA GLY A 258 13.80 -0.83 -13.31
C GLY A 258 12.31 -0.91 -13.67
N VAL A 259 11.49 -1.35 -12.73
CA VAL A 259 10.04 -1.56 -12.93
C VAL A 259 9.22 -0.87 -11.84
N ASN A 260 7.96 -0.59 -12.18
CA ASN A 260 6.92 -0.02 -11.34
C ASN A 260 7.18 1.44 -10.95
N GLY A 261 6.48 2.37 -11.62
CA GLY A 261 6.49 3.79 -11.23
C GLY A 261 5.52 4.04 -10.09
N TRP A 262 6.04 4.29 -8.88
CA TRP A 262 5.23 4.61 -7.70
C TRP A 262 5.28 6.12 -7.39
N GLY A 263 6.48 6.69 -7.35
CA GLY A 263 6.71 8.09 -6.95
C GLY A 263 6.34 9.11 -8.03
N VAL A 264 6.37 10.38 -7.64
CA VAL A 264 6.12 11.51 -8.54
C VAL A 264 7.12 11.53 -9.70
N VAL A 265 6.62 11.86 -10.90
CA VAL A 265 7.45 12.16 -12.07
C VAL A 265 7.70 13.66 -12.11
N THR A 266 8.93 14.11 -11.87
CA THR A 266 9.27 15.54 -11.80
C THR A 266 9.67 16.09 -13.15
N LEU A 267 8.97 17.13 -13.61
CA LEU A 267 9.37 17.90 -14.79
C LEU A 267 10.37 19.00 -14.36
N ALA A 268 11.57 19.00 -14.91
CA ALA A 268 12.54 20.06 -14.66
C ALA A 268 12.59 21.07 -15.82
N ASN A 269 13.27 22.20 -15.59
CA ASN A 269 13.38 23.31 -16.54
C ASN A 269 14.24 23.02 -17.78
N ASP A 270 14.92 21.87 -17.82
CA ASP A 270 15.66 21.37 -18.98
C ASP A 270 14.77 20.59 -19.97
N GLY A 271 13.47 20.46 -19.67
CA GLY A 271 12.50 19.76 -20.53
C GLY A 271 12.49 18.24 -20.36
N PHE A 272 13.20 17.69 -19.36
CA PHE A 272 13.14 16.29 -19.00
C PHE A 272 12.19 16.03 -17.83
N LEU A 273 11.56 14.86 -17.90
CA LEU A 273 10.87 14.19 -16.82
C LEU A 273 11.86 13.28 -16.10
N TYR A 274 11.93 13.39 -14.79
CA TYR A 274 12.75 12.57 -13.92
C TYR A 274 11.84 11.76 -13.00
N GLY A 275 12.12 10.47 -12.85
CA GLY A 275 11.31 9.62 -12.00
C GLY A 275 12.10 8.43 -11.48
N CYS A 276 11.42 7.61 -10.69
CA CYS A 276 11.99 6.41 -10.15
C CYS A 276 11.13 5.18 -10.42
N THR A 277 11.81 4.06 -10.60
CA THR A 277 11.21 2.72 -10.59
C THR A 277 11.53 2.06 -9.27
N VAL A 278 10.57 1.39 -8.63
CA VAL A 278 10.76 0.89 -7.26
C VAL A 278 11.37 -0.50 -7.16
N ASN A 279 11.27 -1.33 -8.19
CA ASN A 279 11.75 -2.71 -8.17
C ASN A 279 12.66 -2.99 -9.38
N ARG A 280 13.47 -4.06 -9.30
CA ARG A 280 14.35 -4.52 -10.38
C ARG A 280 15.36 -3.43 -10.83
N GLY A 281 16.15 -3.73 -11.87
CA GLY A 281 17.39 -3.03 -12.22
C GLY A 281 18.63 -3.84 -11.80
N PRO A 282 19.84 -3.53 -12.31
CA PRO A 282 21.05 -4.32 -12.08
C PRO A 282 21.39 -4.60 -10.60
N GLY A 283 21.03 -3.68 -9.70
CA GLY A 283 21.23 -3.79 -8.24
C GLY A 283 20.01 -4.28 -7.44
N GLY A 284 18.88 -4.56 -8.10
CA GLY A 284 17.65 -5.07 -7.48
C GLY A 284 16.88 -4.07 -6.60
N GLY A 285 17.36 -2.84 -6.44
CA GLY A 285 16.78 -1.81 -5.57
C GLY A 285 15.91 -0.75 -6.25
N GLY A 286 15.67 -0.84 -7.56
CA GLY A 286 15.05 0.21 -8.37
C GLY A 286 16.06 1.09 -9.11
N SER A 287 15.58 2.14 -9.77
CA SER A 287 16.43 3.04 -10.57
C SER A 287 15.88 4.47 -10.61
N ILE A 288 16.74 5.42 -10.96
CA ILE A 288 16.39 6.79 -11.35
C ILE A 288 16.50 6.85 -12.86
N TYR A 289 15.51 7.45 -13.53
CA TYR A 289 15.52 7.65 -14.98
C TYR A 289 15.24 9.10 -15.34
N ARG A 290 15.59 9.47 -16.57
CA ARG A 290 15.08 10.66 -17.26
C ARG A 290 14.46 10.27 -18.60
N ILE A 291 13.55 11.11 -19.09
CA ILE A 291 12.98 11.01 -20.43
C ILE A 291 12.47 12.39 -20.88
N ARG A 292 12.54 12.73 -22.17
CA ARG A 292 11.92 13.97 -22.64
C ARG A 292 10.39 13.87 -22.61
N THR A 293 9.74 15.02 -22.54
CA THR A 293 8.27 15.14 -22.59
C THR A 293 7.63 14.55 -23.86
N ASN A 294 8.40 14.36 -24.94
CA ASN A 294 7.98 13.70 -26.17
C ASN A 294 8.28 12.19 -26.22
N GLY A 295 8.82 11.60 -25.14
CA GLY A 295 9.18 10.18 -25.05
C GLY A 295 10.56 9.81 -25.61
N SER A 296 11.30 10.77 -26.18
CA SER A 296 12.67 10.51 -26.67
C SER A 296 13.71 10.61 -25.55
N ASP A 297 14.92 10.11 -25.82
CA ASP A 297 16.11 10.28 -24.94
C ASP A 297 15.86 9.82 -23.50
N TYR A 298 15.25 8.64 -23.41
CA TYR A 298 15.17 7.91 -22.17
C TYR A 298 16.57 7.44 -21.77
N ALA A 299 16.93 7.67 -20.51
CA ALA A 299 18.17 7.17 -19.94
C ALA A 299 17.99 6.82 -18.46
N MET A 300 18.55 5.68 -18.05
CA MET A 300 18.74 5.37 -16.63
C MET A 300 19.91 6.21 -16.10
N LEU A 301 19.66 6.98 -15.05
CA LEU A 301 20.64 7.85 -14.40
C LEU A 301 21.39 7.13 -13.28
N HIS A 302 20.68 6.27 -12.53
CA HIS A 302 21.27 5.52 -11.43
C HIS A 302 20.52 4.21 -11.19
N ALA A 303 21.24 3.13 -10.91
CA ALA A 303 20.66 1.87 -10.45
C ALA A 303 21.00 1.66 -8.98
N PHE A 304 19.98 1.48 -8.14
CA PHE A 304 20.18 1.36 -6.70
C PHE A 304 20.77 0.01 -6.31
N ASP A 305 21.89 0.05 -5.58
CA ASP A 305 22.37 -1.07 -4.79
C ASP A 305 21.68 -1.09 -3.42
N ARG A 306 20.96 -2.18 -3.11
CA ARG A 306 20.21 -2.28 -1.85
C ARG A 306 21.08 -2.10 -0.61
N THR A 307 22.31 -2.58 -0.63
CA THR A 307 23.19 -2.58 0.56
C THR A 307 23.89 -1.25 0.74
N ARG A 308 24.32 -0.63 -0.36
CA ARG A 308 25.11 0.61 -0.34
C ARG A 308 24.26 1.86 -0.48
N ASP A 309 23.32 1.89 -1.41
CA ASP A 309 22.66 3.13 -1.84
C ASP A 309 21.25 3.27 -1.23
N GLY A 310 20.56 2.15 -1.03
CA GLY A 310 19.14 2.10 -0.68
C GLY A 310 18.34 1.26 -1.67
N ALA A 311 17.05 1.07 -1.41
CA ALA A 311 16.13 0.36 -2.30
C ALA A 311 14.69 0.88 -2.19
N GLU A 312 13.92 0.69 -3.25
CA GLU A 312 12.52 1.10 -3.36
C GLU A 312 12.35 2.63 -3.21
N PRO A 313 12.84 3.43 -4.18
CA PRO A 313 12.65 4.89 -4.23
C PRO A 313 11.18 5.29 -4.49
N THR A 314 10.30 5.01 -3.53
CA THR A 314 8.82 5.13 -3.65
C THR A 314 8.33 6.56 -3.71
N GLY A 315 9.07 7.52 -3.16
CA GLY A 315 8.71 8.94 -3.19
C GLY A 315 8.99 9.65 -4.53
N GLY A 316 9.79 9.03 -5.40
CA GLY A 316 10.32 9.68 -6.61
C GLY A 316 11.47 10.63 -6.29
N VAL A 317 11.65 11.66 -7.13
CA VAL A 317 12.65 12.71 -6.95
C VAL A 317 12.02 14.09 -7.08
N ILE A 318 12.58 15.08 -6.40
CA ILE A 318 12.31 16.51 -6.65
C ILE A 318 13.53 17.17 -7.29
N ALA A 319 13.29 18.22 -8.07
CA ALA A 319 14.36 19.07 -8.60
C ALA A 319 14.61 20.23 -7.62
N GLY A 320 15.81 20.26 -7.05
CA GLY A 320 16.26 21.37 -6.21
C GLY A 320 16.55 22.63 -7.03
N ARG A 321 16.50 23.79 -6.37
CA ARG A 321 16.83 25.11 -6.93
C ARG A 321 18.28 25.23 -7.38
N ASP A 322 19.15 24.36 -6.89
CA ASP A 322 20.56 24.26 -7.27
C ASP A 322 20.78 23.40 -8.52
N GLY A 323 19.74 22.76 -9.05
CA GLY A 323 19.81 21.94 -10.25
C GLY A 323 19.97 20.44 -9.99
N MET A 324 20.17 19.99 -8.75
CA MET A 324 20.26 18.56 -8.42
C MET A 324 18.87 17.94 -8.26
N LEU A 325 18.82 16.61 -8.31
CA LEU A 325 17.67 15.81 -7.95
C LEU A 325 17.84 15.26 -6.53
N TYR A 326 16.79 15.29 -5.73
CA TYR A 326 16.77 14.77 -4.36
C TYR A 326 15.65 13.76 -4.21
N GLY A 327 15.91 12.67 -3.51
CA GLY A 327 14.90 11.64 -3.25
C GLY A 327 15.21 10.80 -2.03
N THR A 328 14.32 9.86 -1.75
CA THR A 328 14.49 8.89 -0.67
C THR A 328 14.25 7.47 -1.14
N THR A 329 14.90 6.52 -0.48
CA THR A 329 14.60 5.09 -0.62
C THR A 329 13.85 4.57 0.62
N PHE A 330 12.87 3.69 0.43
CA PHE A 330 12.03 3.19 1.52
C PHE A 330 12.76 2.16 2.42
N ARG A 331 13.68 1.40 1.84
CA ARG A 331 14.49 0.37 2.51
C ARG A 331 15.92 0.39 1.99
N GLY A 332 16.73 -0.59 2.37
CA GLY A 332 18.14 -0.64 2.01
C GLY A 332 19.00 0.37 2.77
N GLY A 333 20.22 0.56 2.28
CA GLY A 333 21.28 1.30 2.98
C GLY A 333 21.82 0.50 4.16
N ALA A 334 22.68 1.13 4.96
CA ALA A 334 23.43 0.48 6.04
C ALA A 334 22.56 -0.28 7.07
N ASN A 335 21.29 0.10 7.25
CA ASN A 335 20.38 -0.47 8.27
C ASN A 335 19.05 -0.99 7.69
N ASP A 336 18.96 -1.19 6.38
CA ASP A 336 17.71 -1.55 5.67
C ASP A 336 16.51 -0.63 5.99
N SER A 337 16.80 0.62 6.36
CA SER A 337 15.82 1.59 6.89
C SER A 337 15.56 2.75 5.94
N GLY A 338 16.16 2.71 4.74
CA GLY A 338 16.07 3.75 3.72
C GLY A 338 17.25 4.71 3.73
N THR A 339 17.31 5.56 2.71
CA THR A 339 18.31 6.61 2.56
C THR A 339 17.69 7.91 2.04
N VAL A 340 18.39 9.02 2.26
CA VAL A 340 18.20 10.27 1.49
C VAL A 340 19.36 10.36 0.51
N PHE A 341 19.09 10.65 -0.76
CA PHE A 341 20.12 10.76 -1.78
C PHE A 341 19.97 12.03 -2.61
N ARG A 342 21.06 12.39 -3.30
CA ARG A 342 21.06 13.36 -4.39
C ARG A 342 21.79 12.83 -5.61
N VAL A 343 21.48 13.38 -6.78
CA VAL A 343 22.18 13.07 -8.04
C VAL A 343 22.08 14.26 -9.00
N GLU A 344 23.07 14.45 -9.86
CA GLU A 344 22.94 15.40 -10.97
C GLU A 344 21.97 14.88 -12.04
N ARG A 345 21.42 15.79 -12.83
CA ARG A 345 20.40 15.47 -13.85
C ARG A 345 20.93 14.67 -15.03
N ASP A 346 22.25 14.59 -15.16
CA ASP A 346 22.93 13.70 -16.10
C ASP A 346 23.29 12.34 -15.51
N GLY A 347 22.97 12.10 -14.24
CA GLY A 347 23.26 10.86 -13.51
C GLY A 347 24.64 10.84 -12.85
N THR A 348 25.46 11.87 -13.04
CA THR A 348 26.75 11.98 -12.36
C THR A 348 26.58 12.41 -10.91
N ALA A 349 27.66 12.29 -10.13
CA ALA A 349 27.74 12.73 -8.73
C ALA A 349 26.61 12.20 -7.82
N PHE A 350 26.13 10.97 -8.07
CA PHE A 350 25.21 10.30 -7.13
C PHE A 350 25.85 10.21 -5.74
N GLN A 351 25.10 10.62 -4.72
CA GLN A 351 25.55 10.58 -3.34
C GLN A 351 24.39 10.24 -2.41
N VAL A 352 24.63 9.30 -1.49
CA VAL A 352 23.78 9.13 -0.31
C VAL A 352 24.12 10.23 0.70
N LEU A 353 23.13 11.05 1.03
CA LEU A 353 23.24 12.14 2.00
C LEU A 353 23.03 11.65 3.44
N HIS A 354 22.17 10.64 3.62
CA HIS A 354 21.88 10.07 4.95
C HIS A 354 21.45 8.61 4.84
N HIS A 355 21.95 7.77 5.74
CA HIS A 355 21.44 6.42 5.96
C HIS A 355 20.56 6.43 7.20
N PHE A 356 19.28 6.10 7.04
CA PHE A 356 18.40 6.02 8.19
C PHE A 356 18.85 4.88 9.12
N ALA A 357 18.78 5.12 10.43
CA ALA A 357 19.16 4.13 11.44
C ALA A 357 17.94 3.45 12.10
N SER A 358 18.16 2.23 12.60
CA SER A 358 17.10 1.48 13.28
C SER A 358 16.76 2.05 14.67
N SER A 359 17.66 2.87 15.24
CA SER A 359 17.54 3.52 16.55
C SER A 359 17.81 5.03 16.45
N ASN A 360 17.01 5.84 17.15
CA ASN A 360 17.14 7.31 17.25
C ASN A 360 17.02 8.10 15.94
N ASP A 361 16.44 7.48 14.92
CA ASP A 361 16.23 8.10 13.62
C ASP A 361 14.76 7.95 13.17
N CYS A 362 14.36 8.77 12.20
CA CYS A 362 13.25 8.43 11.31
C CYS A 362 13.64 7.21 10.45
N ARG A 363 12.66 6.49 9.91
CA ARG A 363 12.93 5.38 8.96
C ARG A 363 11.75 5.11 8.05
N ASN A 364 12.04 4.43 6.95
CA ASN A 364 11.07 4.06 5.92
C ASN A 364 10.33 5.28 5.35
N PRO A 365 11.06 6.25 4.77
CA PRO A 365 10.45 7.36 4.04
C PRO A 365 9.74 6.84 2.79
N GLN A 366 8.54 7.33 2.52
CA GLN A 366 7.69 6.82 1.44
C GLN A 366 7.18 7.92 0.49
N SER A 367 7.23 9.17 0.91
CA SER A 367 6.68 10.32 0.20
C SER A 367 7.73 11.08 -0.59
N GLU A 368 7.25 11.98 -1.46
CA GLU A 368 8.09 13.00 -2.07
C GLU A 368 8.67 13.95 -1.00
N LEU A 369 9.90 14.41 -1.23
CA LEU A 369 10.56 15.43 -0.43
C LEU A 369 10.06 16.83 -0.81
N ILE A 370 10.40 17.83 0.00
CA ILE A 370 10.26 19.24 -0.35
C ILE A 370 11.55 20.00 -0.04
N GLU A 371 12.00 20.85 -0.96
CA GLU A 371 12.97 21.91 -0.64
C GLU A 371 12.20 23.09 -0.05
N ALA A 372 12.37 23.32 1.24
CA ALA A 372 11.67 24.36 1.97
C ALA A 372 12.26 25.76 1.69
N GLN A 373 11.59 26.80 2.19
CA GLN A 373 12.01 28.20 2.03
C GLN A 373 13.38 28.49 2.65
N ASP A 374 13.80 27.72 3.66
CA ASP A 374 15.13 27.80 4.29
C ASP A 374 16.24 27.13 3.47
N GLY A 375 15.92 26.54 2.32
CA GLY A 375 16.86 25.85 1.43
C GLY A 375 17.25 24.45 1.88
N GLN A 376 16.66 23.93 2.96
CA GLN A 376 16.86 22.55 3.40
C GLN A 376 15.82 21.60 2.79
N ILE A 377 16.15 20.31 2.80
CA ILE A 377 15.29 19.24 2.32
C ILE A 377 14.53 18.68 3.50
N TYR A 378 13.20 18.64 3.40
CA TYR A 378 12.31 18.05 4.39
C TYR A 378 11.60 16.84 3.82
N GLY A 379 11.30 15.87 4.69
CA GLY A 379 10.59 14.66 4.32
C GLY A 379 9.85 14.03 5.48
N THR A 380 8.94 13.10 5.15
CA THR A 380 8.22 12.31 6.14
C THR A 380 8.71 10.87 6.14
N ALA A 381 8.68 10.26 7.32
CA ALA A 381 9.10 8.88 7.53
C ALA A 381 8.03 8.12 8.31
N THR A 382 7.68 6.92 7.83
CA THR A 382 6.54 6.17 8.38
C THR A 382 6.84 5.46 9.70
N GLY A 383 8.12 5.28 10.05
CA GLY A 383 8.57 4.65 11.28
C GLY A 383 9.73 5.42 11.94
N GLY A 384 10.16 4.96 13.11
CA GLY A 384 11.22 5.64 13.88
C GLY A 384 10.70 6.89 14.58
N GLY A 385 11.48 7.97 14.61
CA GLY A 385 11.06 9.26 15.20
C GLY A 385 11.04 9.27 16.73
N GLY A 386 11.92 8.51 17.38
CA GLY A 386 12.00 8.38 18.84
C GLY A 386 10.96 7.44 19.48
N HIS A 387 9.76 7.34 18.90
CA HIS A 387 8.66 6.52 19.44
C HIS A 387 8.21 5.39 18.51
N GLY A 388 8.86 5.23 17.36
CA GLY A 388 8.57 4.17 16.38
C GLY A 388 7.33 4.44 15.52
N LEU A 389 6.72 5.62 15.62
CA LEU A 389 5.47 5.99 14.94
C LEU A 389 5.69 6.96 13.76
N GLY A 390 6.95 7.18 13.38
CA GLY A 390 7.33 8.06 12.27
C GLY A 390 7.73 9.46 12.73
N GLY A 391 8.12 10.29 11.78
CA GLY A 391 8.50 11.68 12.04
C GLY A 391 8.60 12.52 10.79
N VAL A 392 8.84 13.82 11.00
CA VAL A 392 9.33 14.75 9.98
C VAL A 392 10.81 14.97 10.24
N PHE A 393 11.63 14.84 9.21
CA PHE A 393 13.05 15.13 9.27
C PHE A 393 13.42 16.27 8.33
N LYS A 394 14.58 16.86 8.57
CA LYS A 394 15.23 17.79 7.65
C LYS A 394 16.71 17.51 7.52
N ILE A 395 17.29 17.91 6.39
CA ILE A 395 18.71 17.77 6.11
C ILE A 395 19.18 18.86 5.13
N GLY A 396 20.42 19.30 5.27
CA GLY A 396 21.09 20.16 4.30
C GLY A 396 21.28 19.44 2.96
N LYS A 397 21.30 20.21 1.87
CA LYS A 397 21.51 19.68 0.51
C LYS A 397 22.92 19.10 0.28
N ASP A 398 23.84 19.37 1.19
CA ASP A 398 25.19 18.82 1.31
C ASP A 398 25.26 17.55 2.19
N GLY A 399 24.13 17.13 2.78
CA GLY A 399 24.03 16.00 3.71
C GLY A 399 24.35 16.35 5.16
N GLN A 400 24.71 17.60 5.47
CA GLN A 400 24.97 18.02 6.83
C GLN A 400 23.68 18.45 7.53
N GLY A 401 23.73 18.54 8.87
CA GLY A 401 22.62 19.09 9.65
C GLY A 401 21.34 18.26 9.67
N TYR A 402 21.44 16.94 9.43
CA TYR A 402 20.30 16.03 9.61
C TYR A 402 19.70 16.18 11.02
N SER A 403 18.39 16.36 11.10
CA SER A 403 17.67 16.39 12.37
C SER A 403 16.21 15.96 12.22
N ILE A 404 15.66 15.38 13.29
CA ILE A 404 14.23 15.11 13.41
C ILE A 404 13.55 16.40 13.87
N VAL A 405 12.71 16.98 13.02
CA VAL A 405 11.94 18.20 13.32
C VAL A 405 10.84 17.89 14.32
N THR A 406 10.15 16.77 14.13
CA THR A 406 9.21 16.24 15.12
C THR A 406 9.10 14.72 15.00
N GLY A 407 9.06 14.05 16.15
CA GLY A 407 8.69 12.64 16.25
C GLY A 407 7.21 12.50 16.56
N PHE A 408 6.51 11.59 15.89
CA PHE A 408 5.13 11.28 16.21
C PHE A 408 5.07 10.32 17.40
N PHE A 409 4.16 10.56 18.35
CA PHE A 409 4.01 9.73 19.54
C PHE A 409 2.53 9.52 19.88
N ARG A 410 2.25 8.69 20.89
CA ARG A 410 0.88 8.41 21.36
C ARG A 410 0.68 8.94 22.78
N GLY A 411 0.55 10.26 22.90
CA GLY A 411 0.21 10.93 24.16
C GLY A 411 -1.29 11.16 24.32
N GLN A 412 -2.00 11.40 23.22
CA GLN A 412 -3.43 11.68 23.16
C GLN A 412 -4.13 10.77 22.13
N PRO A 413 -5.47 10.58 22.22
CA PRO A 413 -6.21 9.69 21.34
C PRO A 413 -6.09 10.02 19.85
N ASP A 414 -6.08 11.32 19.53
CA ASP A 414 -6.07 11.82 18.15
C ASP A 414 -4.66 12.09 17.60
N ASP A 415 -3.60 11.79 18.35
CA ASP A 415 -2.25 12.15 17.93
C ASP A 415 -1.90 11.59 16.54
N PRO A 416 -1.30 12.43 15.67
CA PRO A 416 -0.92 12.05 14.31
C PRO A 416 0.14 10.95 14.34
N ARG A 417 0.02 9.93 13.49
CA ARG A 417 0.91 8.76 13.49
C ARG A 417 1.10 8.17 12.09
N ARG A 418 2.31 7.72 11.75
CA ARG A 418 2.67 7.16 10.43
C ARG A 418 2.34 8.15 9.30
N PRO A 419 3.12 9.24 9.15
CA PRO A 419 2.98 10.12 8.00
C PRO A 419 3.37 9.37 6.72
N VAL A 420 2.43 9.23 5.80
CA VAL A 420 2.65 8.56 4.51
C VAL A 420 2.71 9.58 3.37
N GLY A 421 1.92 10.65 3.46
CA GLY A 421 1.99 11.76 2.51
C GLY A 421 3.21 12.65 2.74
N GLY A 422 3.60 13.37 1.69
CA GLY A 422 4.63 14.40 1.76
C GLY A 422 4.16 15.65 2.49
N LEU A 423 5.04 16.65 2.53
CA LEU A 423 4.75 17.96 3.12
C LEU A 423 4.55 19.00 2.04
N ILE A 424 3.67 19.95 2.31
CA ILE A 424 3.66 21.26 1.63
C ILE A 424 4.06 22.32 2.64
N GLN A 425 4.75 23.36 2.19
CA GLN A 425 5.03 24.55 2.99
C GLN A 425 4.29 25.73 2.39
N LEU A 426 3.42 26.37 3.18
CA LEU A 426 2.67 27.54 2.72
C LEU A 426 3.52 28.81 2.86
N ALA A 427 3.04 29.93 2.30
CA ALA A 427 3.73 31.23 2.37
C ALA A 427 3.97 31.72 3.81
N SER A 428 3.17 31.27 4.78
CA SER A 428 3.37 31.55 6.21
C SER A 428 4.61 30.86 6.81
N GLY A 429 5.23 29.93 6.10
CA GLY A 429 6.34 29.10 6.56
C GLY A 429 5.92 27.82 7.27
N ALA A 430 4.64 27.70 7.67
CA ALA A 430 4.11 26.49 8.29
C ALA A 430 4.00 25.34 7.27
N PHE A 431 4.31 24.13 7.74
CA PHE A 431 4.17 22.90 6.98
C PHE A 431 2.82 22.25 7.26
N TYR A 432 2.26 21.61 6.24
CA TYR A 432 1.05 20.81 6.35
C TYR A 432 1.28 19.44 5.74
N GLY A 433 0.70 18.42 6.36
CA GLY A 433 0.82 17.05 5.93
C GLY A 433 -0.31 16.18 6.46
N THR A 434 -0.24 14.91 6.10
CA THR A 434 -1.24 13.91 6.47
C THR A 434 -0.60 12.72 7.17
N THR A 435 -1.34 12.13 8.10
CA THR A 435 -0.96 10.85 8.70
C THR A 435 -2.00 9.79 8.42
N LYS A 436 -1.55 8.61 7.99
CA LYS A 436 -2.44 7.49 7.69
C LYS A 436 -3.13 6.94 8.94
N MET A 437 -2.43 7.02 10.07
CA MET A 437 -2.89 6.58 11.38
C MET A 437 -2.94 7.79 12.34
N GLY A 438 -3.46 7.58 13.55
CA GLY A 438 -3.83 8.69 14.42
C GLY A 438 -5.28 9.11 14.22
N GLY A 439 -5.67 10.20 14.87
CA GLY A 439 -7.06 10.64 14.85
C GLY A 439 -8.06 9.62 15.42
N SER A 440 -9.33 9.92 15.23
CA SER A 440 -10.43 9.18 15.83
C SER A 440 -10.51 7.79 15.22
N LYS A 441 -10.44 6.77 16.09
CA LYS A 441 -10.40 5.35 15.70
C LYS A 441 -9.26 5.00 14.74
N ASN A 442 -8.18 5.78 14.76
CA ASN A 442 -6.98 5.52 13.95
C ASN A 442 -7.16 5.76 12.44
N ASN A 443 -8.12 6.61 12.05
CA ASN A 443 -8.48 6.88 10.66
C ASN A 443 -7.60 7.95 9.97
N GLY A 444 -6.62 8.49 10.69
CA GLY A 444 -5.67 9.46 10.16
C GLY A 444 -5.99 10.91 10.53
N THR A 445 -5.05 11.79 10.21
CA THR A 445 -5.16 13.22 10.52
C THR A 445 -4.64 14.09 9.39
N VAL A 446 -5.07 15.35 9.39
CA VAL A 446 -4.35 16.48 8.78
C VAL A 446 -3.65 17.21 9.92
N PHE A 447 -2.35 17.43 9.78
CA PHE A 447 -1.54 18.12 10.79
C PHE A 447 -0.88 19.37 10.21
N ARG A 448 -0.55 20.28 11.13
CA ARG A 448 0.24 21.48 10.91
C ARG A 448 1.51 21.37 11.73
N LEU A 449 2.64 21.77 11.15
CA LEU A 449 3.95 21.74 11.78
C LEU A 449 4.64 23.08 11.56
N GLU A 450 4.98 23.76 12.64
CA GLU A 450 5.82 24.94 12.57
C GLU A 450 7.27 24.56 12.27
N PRO A 451 8.05 25.42 11.59
CA PRO A 451 9.48 25.18 11.34
C PRO A 451 10.29 24.87 12.61
N GLY A 452 9.85 25.39 13.76
CA GLY A 452 10.44 25.13 15.07
C GLY A 452 10.10 23.77 15.69
N GLY A 453 9.35 22.90 15.01
CA GLY A 453 8.99 21.57 15.48
C GLY A 453 7.66 21.48 16.23
N GLN A 454 6.94 22.60 16.40
CA GLN A 454 5.65 22.60 17.08
C GLN A 454 4.57 21.97 16.19
N LEU A 455 4.03 20.83 16.62
CA LEU A 455 3.04 20.04 15.90
C LEU A 455 1.64 20.26 16.47
N SER A 456 0.63 20.41 15.59
CA SER A 456 -0.78 20.44 15.97
C SER A 456 -1.66 19.67 14.98
N VAL A 457 -2.77 19.12 15.48
CA VAL A 457 -3.79 18.47 14.65
C VAL A 457 -4.74 19.53 14.11
N VAL A 458 -4.82 19.66 12.79
CA VAL A 458 -5.78 20.54 12.10
C VAL A 458 -7.13 19.82 11.99
N LYS A 459 -7.10 18.52 11.67
CA LYS A 459 -8.30 17.69 11.58
C LYS A 459 -8.00 16.25 11.97
N SER A 460 -8.78 15.75 12.92
CA SER A 460 -8.94 14.31 13.15
C SER A 460 -9.99 13.78 12.17
N LEU A 461 -9.63 12.77 11.37
CA LEU A 461 -10.57 12.10 10.47
C LEU A 461 -11.32 11.00 11.24
N GLY A 462 -12.62 10.82 10.98
CA GLY A 462 -13.49 10.00 11.83
C GLY A 462 -14.60 9.25 11.07
N LEU A 463 -15.24 8.29 11.75
CA LEU A 463 -16.35 7.46 11.23
C LEU A 463 -17.68 8.22 11.21
N VAL A 464 -17.72 9.41 10.62
CA VAL A 464 -19.02 9.94 10.19
C VAL A 464 -19.51 9.02 9.06
N ALA A 465 -20.81 8.76 8.95
CA ALA A 465 -21.34 8.02 7.81
C ALA A 465 -20.94 8.77 6.52
N GLY A 466 -20.24 8.09 5.60
CA GLY A 466 -19.63 8.74 4.43
C GLY A 466 -18.30 9.48 4.71
N GLY A 467 -17.73 9.37 5.90
CA GLY A 467 -16.43 9.95 6.26
C GLY A 467 -15.29 9.36 5.45
N VAL A 468 -14.24 10.15 5.21
CA VAL A 468 -13.00 9.72 4.56
C VAL A 468 -11.94 9.33 5.60
N MET A 469 -11.06 8.38 5.26
CA MET A 469 -10.02 7.89 6.17
C MET A 469 -8.77 7.44 5.42
N GLN A 470 -7.66 7.30 6.15
CA GLN A 470 -6.34 6.93 5.62
C GLN A 470 -5.88 7.86 4.49
N PRO A 471 -5.62 9.15 4.82
CA PRO A 471 -5.00 10.04 3.86
C PRO A 471 -3.57 9.60 3.59
N GLU A 472 -3.22 9.47 2.30
CA GLU A 472 -1.88 9.01 1.85
C GLU A 472 -1.22 9.99 0.89
N GLY A 473 -1.98 10.75 0.11
CA GLY A 473 -1.43 11.74 -0.81
C GLY A 473 -0.89 12.98 -0.10
N THR A 474 0.17 13.58 -0.65
CA THR A 474 0.57 14.94 -0.30
C THR A 474 -0.57 15.92 -0.59
N LEU A 475 -0.82 16.82 0.34
CA LEU A 475 -1.86 17.85 0.18
C LEU A 475 -1.55 18.78 -1.00
N LEU A 476 -2.60 19.38 -1.54
CA LEU A 476 -2.53 20.46 -2.53
C LEU A 476 -3.07 21.73 -1.89
N GLU A 477 -2.29 22.79 -1.85
CA GLU A 477 -2.81 24.15 -1.69
C GLU A 477 -3.26 24.62 -3.07
N ALA A 478 -4.57 24.89 -3.24
CA ALA A 478 -5.09 25.40 -4.50
C ALA A 478 -5.17 26.93 -4.48
N ALA A 479 -5.41 27.56 -5.64
CA ALA A 479 -5.44 29.03 -5.77
C ALA A 479 -6.51 29.76 -4.92
N ASP A 480 -7.48 29.04 -4.34
CA ASP A 480 -8.46 29.61 -3.40
C ASP A 480 -7.97 29.61 -1.93
N GLY A 481 -6.74 29.16 -1.68
CA GLY A 481 -6.13 29.12 -0.35
C GLY A 481 -6.61 27.97 0.53
N LEU A 482 -7.39 27.03 -0.02
CA LEU A 482 -7.79 25.81 0.69
C LEU A 482 -6.82 24.67 0.39
N LEU A 483 -6.79 23.72 1.33
CA LEU A 483 -6.02 22.49 1.23
C LEU A 483 -6.92 21.35 0.75
N TYR A 484 -6.44 20.58 -0.21
CA TYR A 484 -7.14 19.44 -0.80
C TYR A 484 -6.33 18.17 -0.59
N GLY A 485 -7.02 17.08 -0.27
CA GLY A 485 -6.40 15.80 0.04
C GLY A 485 -7.22 14.61 -0.43
N THR A 486 -6.52 13.49 -0.59
CA THR A 486 -7.09 12.19 -0.99
C THR A 486 -7.01 11.21 0.16
N CYS A 487 -8.02 10.35 0.24
CA CYS A 487 -8.14 9.28 1.22
C CYS A 487 -8.36 7.96 0.50
N THR A 488 -7.56 6.95 0.83
CA THR A 488 -7.62 5.65 0.16
C THR A 488 -8.82 4.82 0.59
N LEU A 489 -9.37 5.08 1.78
CA LEU A 489 -10.49 4.36 2.36
C LEU A 489 -11.55 5.33 2.91
N GLY A 490 -12.68 4.76 3.32
CA GLY A 490 -13.86 5.51 3.73
C GLY A 490 -14.84 5.74 2.58
N GLY A 491 -15.76 6.68 2.75
CA GLY A 491 -16.97 6.76 1.95
C GLY A 491 -17.97 5.65 2.34
N THR A 492 -19.16 5.69 1.74
CA THR A 492 -20.26 4.75 2.06
C THR A 492 -19.94 3.30 1.74
N VAL A 493 -19.07 3.06 0.75
CA VAL A 493 -18.70 1.71 0.25
C VAL A 493 -17.21 1.39 0.41
N GLY A 494 -16.46 2.21 1.16
CA GLY A 494 -15.03 2.00 1.38
C GLY A 494 -14.13 2.33 0.18
N GLY A 495 -14.63 3.06 -0.83
CA GLY A 495 -13.89 3.42 -2.04
C GLY A 495 -12.89 4.57 -1.86
N GLY A 496 -12.87 5.25 -0.71
CA GLY A 496 -12.06 6.44 -0.50
C GLY A 496 -12.78 7.74 -0.86
N GLY A 497 -12.07 8.86 -0.84
CA GLY A 497 -12.66 10.15 -1.19
C GLY A 497 -11.67 11.29 -1.34
N VAL A 498 -12.19 12.42 -1.81
CA VAL A 498 -11.49 13.70 -1.85
C VAL A 498 -12.11 14.62 -0.82
N PHE A 499 -11.28 15.33 -0.06
CA PHE A 499 -11.74 16.37 0.87
C PHE A 499 -11.04 17.70 0.58
N ARG A 500 -11.67 18.77 1.07
CA ARG A 500 -11.03 20.08 1.24
C ARG A 500 -11.08 20.50 2.70
N ILE A 501 -10.19 21.41 3.07
CA ILE A 501 -10.13 22.00 4.41
C ILE A 501 -9.39 23.35 4.37
N ALA A 502 -9.79 24.30 5.22
CA ALA A 502 -9.00 25.50 5.46
C ALA A 502 -7.80 25.20 6.35
N THR A 503 -6.81 26.10 6.34
CA THR A 503 -5.55 25.95 7.09
C THR A 503 -5.71 25.98 8.61
N ASP A 504 -6.84 26.51 9.10
CA ASP A 504 -7.26 26.54 10.51
C ASP A 504 -8.16 25.35 10.89
N GLY A 505 -8.47 24.46 9.95
CA GLY A 505 -9.34 23.30 10.13
C GLY A 505 -10.84 23.56 9.90
N SER A 506 -11.22 24.83 9.67
CA SER A 506 -12.57 25.19 9.24
C SER A 506 -12.82 24.75 7.78
N ALA A 507 -14.04 24.98 7.29
CA ALA A 507 -14.45 24.67 5.91
C ALA A 507 -14.16 23.22 5.44
N PHE A 508 -14.01 22.27 6.38
CA PHE A 508 -13.82 20.86 6.05
C PHE A 508 -15.06 20.34 5.31
N ALA A 509 -14.86 19.83 4.10
CA ALA A 509 -15.92 19.21 3.31
C ALA A 509 -15.38 18.01 2.54
N ILE A 510 -16.20 16.97 2.42
CA ILE A 510 -15.94 15.83 1.54
C ILE A 510 -16.53 16.19 0.18
N LEU A 511 -15.66 16.32 -0.82
CA LEU A 511 -16.03 16.73 -2.17
C LEU A 511 -16.54 15.57 -3.00
N HIS A 512 -15.96 14.39 -2.83
CA HIS A 512 -16.36 13.20 -3.57
C HIS A 512 -16.10 11.93 -2.77
N GLN A 513 -17.02 10.97 -2.89
CA GLN A 513 -16.91 9.63 -2.30
C GLN A 513 -16.92 8.59 -3.42
N PHE A 514 -15.82 7.86 -3.53
CA PHE A 514 -15.64 6.92 -4.62
C PHE A 514 -16.39 5.61 -4.40
N GLY A 515 -16.79 4.99 -5.51
CA GLY A 515 -17.51 3.71 -5.53
C GLY A 515 -19.03 3.83 -5.41
N THR A 516 -19.55 5.06 -5.33
CA THR A 516 -20.99 5.34 -5.40
C THR A 516 -21.50 5.41 -6.83
N LEU A 517 -20.61 5.57 -7.81
CA LEU A 517 -20.91 5.56 -9.24
C LEU A 517 -20.36 4.28 -9.88
N VAL A 518 -20.98 3.88 -10.99
CA VAL A 518 -20.45 2.83 -11.86
C VAL A 518 -19.09 3.30 -12.41
N ASP A 519 -18.10 2.41 -12.36
CA ASP A 519 -16.73 2.60 -12.87
C ASP A 519 -15.90 3.74 -12.25
N ASP A 520 -16.32 4.26 -11.09
CA ASP A 520 -15.64 5.39 -10.44
C ASP A 520 -14.17 5.11 -10.03
N ALA A 521 -13.36 6.16 -9.86
CA ALA A 521 -11.93 6.12 -9.58
C ALA A 521 -11.63 5.82 -8.08
N ARG A 522 -11.75 4.55 -7.68
CA ARG A 522 -11.59 4.12 -6.27
C ARG A 522 -10.15 4.09 -5.76
N GLN A 523 -9.98 4.32 -4.46
CA GLN A 523 -8.71 4.29 -3.72
C GLN A 523 -7.67 5.28 -4.28
N PRO A 524 -7.96 6.60 -4.29
CA PRO A 524 -6.97 7.60 -4.64
C PRO A 524 -5.86 7.63 -3.58
N SER A 525 -4.62 7.39 -3.99
CA SER A 525 -3.45 7.32 -3.09
C SER A 525 -2.40 8.39 -3.37
N ALA A 526 -2.47 9.05 -4.53
CA ALA A 526 -1.61 10.16 -4.89
C ALA A 526 -2.17 11.50 -4.40
N GLY A 527 -1.29 12.50 -4.26
CA GLY A 527 -1.71 13.89 -4.11
C GLY A 527 -2.43 14.40 -5.36
N LEU A 528 -3.32 15.37 -5.19
CA LEU A 528 -4.02 16.03 -6.29
C LEU A 528 -3.12 17.03 -7.00
N THR A 529 -3.54 17.39 -8.21
CA THR A 529 -2.91 18.42 -9.05
C THR A 529 -3.95 19.40 -9.52
N GLU A 530 -3.66 20.69 -9.40
CA GLU A 530 -4.55 21.73 -9.91
C GLU A 530 -4.39 21.87 -11.43
N GLY A 531 -5.50 21.70 -12.14
CA GLY A 531 -5.58 21.86 -13.58
C GLY A 531 -6.02 23.25 -14.04
N THR A 532 -6.33 23.35 -15.33
CA THR A 532 -6.86 24.58 -15.92
C THR A 532 -8.31 24.82 -15.46
N GLY A 533 -8.65 26.08 -15.21
CA GLY A 533 -9.97 26.45 -14.69
C GLY A 533 -10.18 26.06 -13.22
N GLY A 534 -9.11 25.70 -12.51
CA GLY A 534 -9.16 25.34 -11.09
C GLY A 534 -9.62 23.92 -10.80
N SER A 535 -9.80 23.06 -11.81
CA SER A 535 -10.17 21.67 -11.58
C SER A 535 -9.10 20.89 -10.80
N LEU A 536 -9.51 19.88 -10.06
CA LEU A 536 -8.66 18.97 -9.31
C LEU A 536 -8.51 17.69 -10.11
N LEU A 537 -7.29 17.35 -10.49
CA LEU A 537 -6.98 16.09 -11.16
C LEU A 537 -6.32 15.13 -10.19
N GLY A 538 -6.64 13.85 -10.32
CA GLY A 538 -6.07 12.79 -9.49
C GLY A 538 -6.01 11.45 -10.20
N THR A 539 -5.22 10.55 -9.63
CA THR A 539 -5.08 9.15 -10.05
C THR A 539 -5.62 8.22 -8.98
N SER A 540 -6.14 7.08 -9.40
CA SER A 540 -6.69 6.07 -8.49
C SER A 540 -6.06 4.71 -8.70
N PHE A 541 -5.92 3.96 -7.60
CA PHE A 541 -5.35 2.62 -7.63
C PHE A 541 -6.34 1.57 -8.15
N ALA A 542 -7.64 1.77 -7.91
CA ALA A 542 -8.71 0.88 -8.29
C ALA A 542 -9.84 1.67 -8.97
N GLY A 543 -10.85 0.97 -9.47
CA GLY A 543 -11.94 1.60 -10.22
C GLY A 543 -11.73 1.54 -11.73
N GLY A 544 -12.58 2.25 -12.47
CA GLY A 544 -12.77 2.01 -13.90
C GLY A 544 -13.47 0.66 -14.17
N THR A 545 -13.87 0.46 -15.43
CA THR A 545 -14.55 -0.76 -15.91
C THR A 545 -13.79 -2.04 -15.61
N ALA A 546 -12.45 -2.01 -15.70
CA ALA A 546 -11.59 -3.17 -15.41
C ALA A 546 -11.17 -3.26 -13.93
N GLY A 547 -11.51 -2.28 -13.10
CA GLY A 547 -11.04 -2.21 -11.71
C GLY A 547 -9.53 -1.93 -11.56
N LEU A 548 -8.87 -1.46 -12.63
CA LEU A 548 -7.42 -1.28 -12.71
C LEU A 548 -6.97 0.17 -12.42
N GLY A 549 -7.89 1.03 -12.00
CA GLY A 549 -7.62 2.43 -11.71
C GLY A 549 -8.11 3.36 -12.81
N ALA A 550 -8.13 4.64 -12.51
CA ALA A 550 -8.50 5.68 -13.45
C ALA A 550 -7.75 6.98 -13.17
N VAL A 551 -7.83 7.89 -14.14
CA VAL A 551 -7.54 9.30 -13.97
C VAL A 551 -8.87 10.04 -13.94
N PHE A 552 -9.06 10.89 -12.93
CA PHE A 552 -10.29 11.63 -12.73
C PHE A 552 -10.04 13.14 -12.63
N GLN A 553 -11.10 13.89 -12.87
CA GLN A 553 -11.21 15.32 -12.67
C GLN A 553 -12.41 15.63 -11.78
N LEU A 554 -12.25 16.58 -10.88
CA LEU A 554 -13.26 17.02 -9.92
C LEU A 554 -13.22 18.56 -9.79
N SER A 555 -14.36 19.23 -9.74
CA SER A 555 -14.40 20.67 -9.42
C SER A 555 -14.08 20.92 -7.94
N ARG A 556 -13.56 22.10 -7.57
CA ARG A 556 -13.16 22.41 -6.18
C ARG A 556 -14.31 22.48 -5.17
N ASP A 557 -15.53 22.65 -5.68
CA ASP A 557 -16.77 22.59 -4.92
C ASP A 557 -17.37 21.17 -4.89
N GLY A 558 -16.83 20.22 -5.67
CA GLY A 558 -17.31 18.84 -5.76
C GLY A 558 -18.58 18.66 -6.60
N SER A 559 -19.08 19.70 -7.26
CA SER A 559 -20.31 19.63 -8.06
C SER A 559 -20.13 18.85 -9.36
N GLU A 560 -18.93 18.85 -9.95
CA GLU A 560 -18.62 18.21 -11.22
C GLU A 560 -17.55 17.14 -11.03
N TYR A 561 -17.84 15.91 -11.48
CA TYR A 561 -16.92 14.79 -11.44
C TYR A 561 -16.90 14.08 -12.79
N GLN A 562 -15.70 13.77 -13.29
CA GLN A 562 -15.52 13.06 -14.54
C GLN A 562 -14.31 12.12 -14.51
N LEU A 563 -14.47 10.94 -15.13
CA LEU A 563 -13.35 10.08 -15.51
C LEU A 563 -12.72 10.61 -16.81
N LEU A 564 -11.44 10.94 -16.76
CA LEU A 564 -10.66 11.35 -17.92
C LEU A 564 -10.09 10.14 -18.66
N HIS A 565 -9.66 9.12 -17.92
CA HIS A 565 -9.11 7.90 -18.49
C HIS A 565 -9.38 6.72 -17.56
N GLN A 566 -9.69 5.55 -18.12
CA GLN A 566 -9.86 4.31 -17.38
C GLN A 566 -8.81 3.33 -17.85
N PHE A 567 -8.02 2.79 -16.93
CA PHE A 567 -7.01 1.81 -17.29
C PHE A 567 -7.68 0.46 -17.55
N ILE A 568 -7.38 -0.15 -18.70
CA ILE A 568 -7.96 -1.44 -19.13
C ILE A 568 -6.95 -2.59 -19.08
N GLY A 569 -5.68 -2.29 -18.77
CA GLY A 569 -4.65 -3.31 -18.54
C GLY A 569 -4.18 -4.02 -19.81
N GLY A 570 -4.35 -3.39 -20.96
CA GLY A 570 -3.83 -3.89 -22.22
C GLY A 570 -2.32 -3.69 -22.32
N PHE A 571 -1.71 -4.19 -23.40
CA PHE A 571 -0.28 -4.02 -23.70
C PHE A 571 0.16 -2.55 -23.92
N GLY A 572 -0.77 -1.58 -23.86
CA GLY A 572 -0.54 -0.20 -24.26
C GLY A 572 -0.79 0.87 -23.21
N ASP A 573 -1.43 0.56 -22.07
CA ASP A 573 -1.68 1.54 -21.00
C ASP A 573 -1.09 1.09 -19.66
N GLY A 574 -0.77 2.06 -18.81
CA GLY A 574 -0.40 1.79 -17.42
C GLY A 574 -1.60 1.31 -16.60
N VAL A 575 -1.41 0.78 -15.40
CA VAL A 575 -2.49 0.50 -14.43
C VAL A 575 -2.07 0.86 -13.01
N ARG A 576 -3.08 1.09 -12.16
CA ARG A 576 -2.96 1.27 -10.71
C ARG A 576 -1.96 2.37 -10.31
N SER A 577 -2.07 3.54 -10.93
CA SER A 577 -1.16 4.65 -10.65
C SER A 577 -1.30 5.13 -9.20
N ARG A 578 -0.14 5.29 -8.55
CA ARG A 578 0.02 5.94 -7.24
C ARG A 578 0.82 7.24 -7.33
N SER A 579 1.18 7.64 -8.55
CA SER A 579 1.92 8.86 -8.83
C SER A 579 0.95 10.02 -9.01
N ARG A 580 1.29 11.16 -8.42
CA ARG A 580 0.65 12.45 -8.70
C ARG A 580 0.79 12.79 -10.19
N LEU A 581 -0.17 13.55 -10.72
CA LEU A 581 -0.04 14.14 -12.06
C LEU A 581 0.87 15.36 -12.02
N THR A 582 1.92 15.39 -12.81
CA THR A 582 2.80 16.54 -12.93
C THR A 582 2.36 17.38 -14.10
N ARG A 583 1.94 18.62 -13.82
CA ARG A 583 1.50 19.55 -14.85
C ARG A 583 2.70 20.02 -15.69
N GLY A 584 2.65 19.80 -16.99
CA GLY A 584 3.65 20.30 -17.94
C GLY A 584 3.22 21.54 -18.69
N SER A 585 1.96 21.58 -19.10
CA SER A 585 1.32 22.76 -19.70
C SER A 585 -0.16 22.80 -19.26
N PRO A 586 -0.94 23.83 -19.62
CA PRO A 586 -2.32 23.97 -19.15
C PRO A 586 -3.17 22.69 -19.26
N ASN A 587 -2.98 21.90 -20.32
CA ASN A 587 -3.79 20.72 -20.58
C ASN A 587 -2.98 19.42 -20.65
N VAL A 588 -1.68 19.47 -20.38
CA VAL A 588 -0.78 18.31 -20.50
C VAL A 588 -0.20 17.98 -19.14
N TYR A 589 -0.39 16.72 -18.74
CA TYR A 589 0.05 16.18 -17.46
C TYR A 589 0.87 14.91 -17.68
N TYR A 590 1.84 14.66 -16.81
CA TYR A 590 2.70 13.49 -16.86
C TYR A 590 2.54 12.69 -15.57
N SER A 591 2.57 11.37 -15.67
CA SER A 591 2.60 10.50 -14.49
C SER A 591 3.16 9.13 -14.86
N ALA A 592 3.36 8.30 -13.85
CA ALA A 592 3.78 6.92 -14.03
C ALA A 592 2.71 5.96 -13.48
N SER A 593 2.69 4.76 -14.03
CA SER A 593 1.85 3.67 -13.54
C SER A 593 2.66 2.62 -12.81
N LEU A 594 2.01 1.96 -11.86
CA LEU A 594 2.63 0.92 -11.06
C LEU A 594 2.82 -0.36 -11.88
N ASN A 595 1.81 -0.74 -12.67
CA ASN A 595 1.91 -1.88 -13.59
C ASN A 595 1.35 -1.47 -14.96
N GLY A 596 1.10 -2.42 -15.86
CA GLY A 596 0.69 -2.16 -17.24
C GLY A 596 1.88 -2.00 -18.19
N GLY A 597 1.64 -1.61 -19.43
CA GLY A 597 2.67 -1.59 -20.49
C GLY A 597 3.17 -2.98 -20.88
N SER A 598 4.26 -3.03 -21.66
CA SER A 598 4.84 -4.28 -22.14
C SER A 598 5.32 -5.18 -20.99
N GLY A 599 4.61 -6.27 -20.71
CA GLY A 599 4.99 -7.21 -19.65
C GLY A 599 4.58 -6.79 -18.23
N ASN A 600 3.69 -5.80 -18.10
CA ASN A 600 3.10 -5.37 -16.82
C ASN A 600 4.09 -4.71 -15.84
N TYR A 601 5.13 -4.04 -16.35
CA TYR A 601 6.19 -3.40 -15.56
C TYR A 601 5.97 -1.91 -15.29
N GLY A 602 4.85 -1.34 -15.74
CA GLY A 602 4.55 0.08 -15.59
C GLY A 602 4.91 0.89 -16.83
N THR A 603 4.38 2.10 -16.89
CA THR A 603 4.62 3.05 -17.97
C THR A 603 4.86 4.45 -17.41
N VAL A 604 5.54 5.28 -18.20
CA VAL A 604 5.46 6.74 -18.09
C VAL A 604 4.49 7.20 -19.16
N PHE A 605 3.50 8.00 -18.80
CA PHE A 605 2.47 8.46 -19.73
C PHE A 605 2.26 9.96 -19.64
N GLN A 606 1.84 10.52 -20.77
CA GLN A 606 1.29 11.85 -20.91
C GLN A 606 -0.24 11.75 -21.00
N LEU A 607 -0.94 12.59 -20.26
CA LEU A 607 -2.37 12.81 -20.37
C LEU A 607 -2.61 14.22 -20.93
N THR A 608 -3.32 14.31 -22.05
CA THR A 608 -3.80 15.57 -22.61
C THR A 608 -5.31 15.69 -22.39
N VAL A 609 -5.75 16.69 -21.63
CA VAL A 609 -7.17 16.99 -21.42
C VAL A 609 -7.66 17.89 -22.56
N LEU A 610 -8.57 17.40 -23.39
CA LEU A 610 -9.06 18.16 -24.56
C LEU A 610 -10.19 19.09 -24.12
N ALA A 611 -10.14 20.36 -24.55
CA ALA A 611 -11.27 21.26 -24.36
C ALA A 611 -12.47 20.77 -25.19
N GLY A 612 -13.69 20.92 -24.66
CA GLY A 612 -14.92 20.48 -25.33
C GLY A 612 -14.98 20.97 -26.79
N GLY A 613 -15.06 20.04 -27.74
CA GLY A 613 -15.11 20.33 -29.18
C GLY A 613 -13.91 19.88 -30.00
N GLN A 614 -12.82 19.40 -29.39
CA GLN A 614 -11.73 18.74 -30.14
C GLN A 614 -11.93 17.22 -30.15
N ALA A 615 -12.16 16.65 -31.34
CA ALA A 615 -12.26 15.20 -31.53
C ALA A 615 -10.92 14.50 -31.22
N PRO A 616 -10.94 13.25 -30.71
CA PRO A 616 -9.77 12.51 -30.25
C PRO A 616 -8.69 12.18 -31.31
#